data_AF-A0A317JBC4-F1
#
_entry.id   AF-A0A317JBC4-F1
#
_cell.length_a   1.000
_cell.length_b   1.000
_cell.length_c   1.000
_cell.angle_alpha   90.00
_cell.angle_beta   90.00
_cell.angle_gamma   90.00
#
_symmetry.space_group_name_H-M   'P 1'
#
loop_
_entity.id
_entity.type
_entity.pdbx_description
1 polymer ?
#
loop_
_entity_poly.entity_id
_entity_poly.type
_entity_poly.pdbx_seq_one_letter_code
_entity_poly.pdbx_strand_id
1 'polypeptide(L)'
;MEESGMIDLAVGLDNERTLINETLRFLSEIKNQLTEAASTFNELKTSPLGRIKIYGIAKTQADFMLFRNGFKMIFSMKEPGVISIRFNFMGPNFLPTAVPSIQNTNTPLTEEHLIQARKGPFHEIVWTFQEQPIQVASVVRYHLTLFIKESSK
;
A
#
# COMPACT_ATOMS: atom_id res chain seq x y z
N MET A 1 -32.48 -40.29 0.36
CA MET A 1 -32.21 -39.36 -0.74
C MET A 1 -30.94 -38.63 -0.36
N GLU A 2 -29.83 -39.07 -0.96
CA GLU A 2 -28.52 -38.44 -0.77
C GLU A 2 -28.53 -37.14 -1.56
N GLU A 3 -28.70 -36.02 -0.85
CA GLU A 3 -28.50 -34.70 -1.42
C GLU A 3 -26.99 -34.50 -1.58
N SER A 4 -26.49 -34.90 -2.75
CA SER A 4 -25.11 -34.70 -3.16
C SER A 4 -24.81 -33.21 -3.16
N GLY A 5 -24.20 -32.73 -2.07
CA GLY A 5 -23.63 -31.40 -1.95
C GLY A 5 -22.42 -31.27 -2.88
N MET A 6 -22.69 -31.14 -4.19
CA MET A 6 -21.69 -30.67 -5.13
C MET A 6 -21.43 -29.18 -4.82
N ILE A 7 -20.42 -28.94 -3.99
CA ILE A 7 -19.84 -27.61 -3.84
C ILE A 7 -19.20 -27.27 -5.18
N ASP A 8 -19.78 -26.30 -5.90
CA ASP A 8 -19.23 -25.82 -7.16
C ASP A 8 -17.90 -25.09 -6.88
N LEU A 9 -16.80 -25.83 -7.05
CA LEU A 9 -15.44 -25.34 -6.79
C LEU A 9 -15.09 -24.15 -7.69
N ALA A 10 -15.77 -23.99 -8.83
CA ALA A 10 -15.56 -22.87 -9.75
C ALA A 10 -15.95 -21.52 -9.12
N VAL A 11 -17.02 -21.50 -8.32
CA VAL A 11 -17.50 -20.28 -7.64
C VAL A 11 -16.46 -19.78 -6.61
N GLY A 12 -15.72 -20.68 -5.97
CA GLY A 12 -14.63 -20.31 -5.04
C GLY A 12 -13.42 -19.70 -5.74
N LEU A 13 -13.00 -20.28 -6.88
CA LEU A 13 -11.85 -19.83 -7.66
C LEU A 13 -12.07 -18.46 -8.33
N ASP A 14 -13.28 -18.19 -8.80
CA ASP A 14 -13.62 -16.90 -9.40
C ASP A 14 -13.63 -15.77 -8.37
N ASN A 15 -14.02 -16.05 -7.13
CA ASN A 15 -13.98 -15.07 -6.04
C ASN A 15 -12.55 -14.63 -5.69
N GLU A 16 -11.60 -15.55 -5.63
CA GLU A 16 -10.20 -15.24 -5.32
C GLU A 16 -9.54 -14.44 -6.44
N ARG A 17 -9.73 -14.85 -7.71
CA ARG A 17 -9.24 -14.10 -8.87
C ARG A 17 -9.80 -12.69 -8.93
N THR A 18 -11.10 -12.55 -8.65
CA THR A 18 -11.77 -11.24 -8.59
C THR A 18 -11.14 -10.37 -7.51
N LEU A 19 -10.90 -10.94 -6.32
CA LEU A 19 -10.29 -10.21 -5.21
C LEU A 19 -8.84 -9.78 -5.51
N ILE A 20 -8.06 -10.63 -6.18
CA ILE A 20 -6.71 -10.27 -6.66
C ILE A 20 -6.79 -9.07 -7.61
N ASN A 21 -7.63 -9.17 -8.64
CA ASN A 21 -7.77 -8.11 -9.64
C ASN A 21 -8.21 -6.79 -9.02
N GLU A 22 -9.18 -6.82 -8.12
CA GLU A 22 -9.65 -5.63 -7.40
C GLU A 22 -8.58 -5.06 -6.45
N THR A 23 -7.76 -5.91 -5.83
CA THR A 23 -6.62 -5.45 -5.01
C THR A 23 -5.58 -4.72 -5.85
N LEU A 24 -5.21 -5.28 -7.00
CA LEU A 24 -4.25 -4.68 -7.93
C LEU A 24 -4.79 -3.36 -8.51
N ARG A 25 -6.08 -3.33 -8.85
CA ARG A 25 -6.78 -2.13 -9.33
C ARG A 25 -6.78 -1.05 -8.26
N PHE A 26 -7.14 -1.38 -7.02
CA PHE A 26 -7.18 -0.42 -5.91
C PHE A 26 -5.79 0.14 -5.57
N LEU A 27 -4.75 -0.71 -5.56
CA LEU A 27 -3.35 -0.25 -5.40
C LEU A 27 -2.93 0.72 -6.51
N SER A 28 -3.26 0.40 -7.76
CA SER A 28 -2.95 1.24 -8.91
C SER A 28 -3.66 2.59 -8.83
N GLU A 29 -4.92 2.60 -8.38
CA GLU A 29 -5.69 3.83 -8.19
C GLU A 29 -5.11 4.72 -7.08
N ILE A 30 -4.74 4.13 -5.94
CA ILE A 30 -4.02 4.87 -4.87
C ILE A 30 -2.72 5.47 -5.43
N LYS A 31 -1.94 4.68 -6.18
CA LYS A 31 -0.66 5.13 -6.76
C LYS A 31 -0.87 6.32 -7.69
N ASN A 32 -1.88 6.28 -8.55
CA ASN A 32 -2.18 7.36 -9.50
C ASN A 32 -2.52 8.66 -8.75
N GLN A 33 -3.46 8.60 -7.79
CA GLN A 33 -3.84 9.78 -7.00
C GLN A 33 -2.70 10.31 -6.12
N LEU A 34 -1.86 9.43 -5.56
CA LEU A 34 -0.65 9.85 -4.84
C LEU A 34 0.37 10.51 -5.76
N THR A 35 0.51 10.06 -7.00
CA THR A 35 1.42 10.64 -7.98
C THR A 35 0.99 12.06 -8.35
N GLU A 36 -0.29 12.27 -8.60
CA GLU A 36 -0.86 13.59 -8.86
C GLU A 36 -0.69 14.53 -7.65
N ALA A 37 -1.07 14.06 -6.45
CA ALA A 37 -0.96 14.85 -5.24
C ALA A 37 0.50 15.18 -4.88
N ALA A 38 1.43 14.24 -5.10
CA ALA A 38 2.86 14.47 -4.92
C ALA A 38 3.43 15.44 -5.96
N SER A 39 2.95 15.42 -7.21
CA SER A 39 3.31 16.42 -8.23
C SER A 39 2.91 17.82 -7.78
N THR A 40 1.64 17.97 -7.36
CA THR A 40 1.11 19.24 -6.86
C THR A 40 1.92 19.75 -5.66
N PHE A 41 2.24 18.87 -4.70
CA PHE A 41 3.12 19.23 -3.58
C PHE A 41 4.52 19.68 -4.04
N ASN A 42 5.10 18.98 -5.01
CA ASN A 42 6.44 19.27 -5.53
C ASN A 42 6.51 20.58 -6.31
N GLU A 43 5.44 20.96 -7.01
CA GLU A 43 5.31 22.24 -7.72
C GLU A 43 5.34 23.44 -6.77
N LEU A 44 4.79 23.29 -5.56
CA LEU A 44 4.86 24.31 -4.52
C LEU A 44 6.27 24.48 -3.91
N LYS A 45 7.24 23.62 -4.26
CA LYS A 45 8.62 23.72 -3.75
C LYS A 45 9.51 24.49 -4.73
N THR A 46 10.16 25.53 -4.21
CA THR A 46 11.17 26.33 -4.93
C THR A 46 12.48 25.58 -5.19
N SER A 47 12.78 24.54 -4.41
CA SER A 47 14.00 23.73 -4.54
C SER A 47 13.67 22.26 -4.88
N PRO A 48 14.51 21.58 -5.68
CA PRO A 48 14.45 20.13 -5.87
C PRO A 48 14.67 19.32 -4.59
N LEU A 49 15.33 19.92 -3.58
CA LEU A 49 15.56 19.27 -2.30
C LEU A 49 14.25 19.04 -1.54
N GLY A 50 14.10 17.82 -1.01
CA GLY A 50 12.92 17.42 -0.26
C GLY A 50 11.65 17.29 -1.10
N ARG A 51 11.76 17.10 -2.42
CA ARG A 51 10.66 16.62 -3.26
C ARG A 51 10.33 15.16 -2.96
N ILE A 52 9.06 14.81 -3.10
CA ILE A 52 8.57 13.44 -2.99
C ILE A 52 8.86 12.71 -4.29
N LYS A 53 9.46 11.52 -4.20
CA LYS A 53 9.67 10.62 -5.33
C LYS A 53 8.82 9.37 -5.15
N ILE A 54 8.22 8.88 -6.23
CA ILE A 54 7.43 7.64 -6.24
C ILE A 54 8.13 6.61 -7.10
N TYR A 55 8.30 5.40 -6.57
CA TYR A 55 8.97 4.29 -7.23
C TYR A 55 8.07 3.06 -7.23
N GLY A 56 8.01 2.34 -8.35
CA GLY A 56 7.48 0.97 -8.36
C GLY A 56 8.46 -0.01 -7.72
N ILE A 57 7.96 -1.09 -7.13
CA ILE A 57 8.80 -2.15 -6.56
C ILE A 57 8.97 -3.26 -7.60
N ALA A 58 10.22 -3.58 -7.91
CA ALA A 58 10.55 -4.60 -8.91
C ALA A 58 9.98 -5.97 -8.51
N LYS A 59 9.58 -6.75 -9.53
CA LYS A 59 8.98 -8.10 -9.38
C LYS A 59 7.63 -8.12 -8.65
N THR A 60 6.96 -6.98 -8.54
CA THR A 60 5.58 -6.87 -8.05
C THR A 60 4.71 -6.27 -9.15
N GLN A 61 3.41 -6.53 -9.12
CA GLN A 61 2.50 -6.00 -10.15
C GLN A 61 2.11 -4.54 -9.89
N ALA A 62 1.80 -4.20 -8.65
CA ALA A 62 1.24 -2.89 -8.31
C ALA A 62 1.90 -2.22 -7.10
N ASP A 63 2.90 -2.85 -6.45
CA ASP A 63 3.50 -2.27 -5.25
C ASP A 63 4.37 -1.06 -5.59
N PHE A 64 4.37 -0.09 -4.69
CA PHE A 64 5.09 1.15 -4.88
C PHE A 64 5.50 1.76 -3.53
N MET A 65 6.43 2.71 -3.59
CA MET A 65 6.87 3.45 -2.42
C MET A 65 7.01 4.94 -2.70
N LEU A 66 6.72 5.75 -1.70
CA LEU A 66 7.07 7.16 -1.62
C LEU A 66 8.39 7.30 -0.89
N PHE A 67 9.25 8.20 -1.37
CA PHE A 67 10.54 8.51 -0.77
C PHE A 67 10.76 10.01 -0.67
N ARG A 68 11.20 10.48 0.50
CA ARG A 68 11.58 11.87 0.78
C ARG A 68 12.49 11.91 1.99
N ASN A 69 13.63 12.59 1.89
CA ASN A 69 14.56 12.83 3.01
C ASN A 69 14.97 11.57 3.81
N GLY A 70 15.20 10.43 3.15
CA GLY A 70 15.53 9.17 3.85
C GLY A 70 14.33 8.44 4.45
N PHE A 71 13.13 9.04 4.41
CA PHE A 71 11.88 8.43 4.84
C PHE A 71 11.16 7.74 3.67
N LYS A 72 10.65 6.54 3.91
CA LYS A 72 9.94 5.70 2.95
C LYS A 72 8.55 5.38 3.46
N MET A 73 7.55 5.44 2.59
CA MET A 73 6.23 4.86 2.83
C MET A 73 5.95 3.86 1.71
N ILE A 74 5.66 2.61 2.08
CA ILE A 74 5.55 1.49 1.14
C ILE A 74 4.11 1.01 1.13
N PHE A 75 3.51 0.94 -0.06
CA PHE A 75 2.22 0.28 -0.31
C PHE A 75 2.49 -1.05 -0.97
N SER A 76 2.02 -2.14 -0.35
CA SER A 76 2.21 -3.50 -0.88
C SER A 76 0.97 -4.34 -0.69
N MET A 77 0.65 -5.17 -1.68
CA MET A 77 -0.31 -6.27 -1.53
C MET A 77 0.27 -7.32 -0.58
N LYS A 78 -0.36 -7.53 0.58
CA LYS A 78 0.05 -8.56 1.55
C LYS A 78 -0.53 -9.92 1.16
N GLU A 79 -1.80 -9.91 0.78
CA GLU A 79 -2.57 -11.06 0.27
C GLU A 79 -3.79 -10.51 -0.52
N PRO A 80 -4.53 -11.34 -1.28
CA PRO A 80 -5.77 -10.93 -1.93
C PRO A 80 -6.73 -10.25 -0.95
N GLY A 81 -7.06 -9.00 -1.23
CA GLY A 81 -7.95 -8.19 -0.40
C GLY A 81 -7.27 -7.48 0.76
N VAL A 82 -5.95 -7.57 0.93
CA VAL A 82 -5.24 -6.89 2.02
C VAL A 82 -4.06 -6.11 1.48
N ILE A 83 -4.10 -4.80 1.71
CA ILE A 83 -3.03 -3.86 1.38
C ILE A 83 -2.40 -3.39 2.68
N SER A 84 -1.07 -3.50 2.72
CA SER A 84 -0.25 -3.01 3.81
C SER A 84 0.39 -1.69 3.43
N ILE A 85 0.38 -0.74 4.36
CA ILE A 85 1.09 0.54 4.27
C ILE A 85 2.08 0.61 5.42
N ARG A 86 3.39 0.69 5.13
CA ARG A 86 4.46 0.70 6.13
C ARG A 86 5.36 1.92 6.00
N PHE A 87 5.78 2.48 7.13
CA PHE A 87 6.66 3.64 7.20
C PHE A 87 8.06 3.27 7.68
N ASN A 88 9.09 3.47 6.85
CA ASN A 88 10.47 3.19 7.23
C ASN A 88 11.31 4.48 7.24
N PHE A 89 11.98 4.77 8.35
CA PHE A 89 12.99 5.83 8.41
C PHE A 89 14.39 5.22 8.27
N MET A 90 15.13 5.63 7.24
CA MET A 90 16.56 5.34 7.11
C MET A 90 17.33 6.58 7.54
N GLY A 91 17.67 6.67 8.83
CA GLY A 91 18.58 7.69 9.33
C GLY A 91 20.01 7.50 8.79
N PRO A 92 20.92 8.49 8.95
CA PRO A 92 22.27 8.46 8.40
C PRO A 92 23.19 7.34 8.93
N ASN A 93 22.73 6.48 9.85
CA ASN A 93 23.60 5.56 10.61
C ASN A 93 23.76 4.16 10.02
N PHE A 94 23.38 3.91 8.76
CA PHE A 94 23.57 2.57 8.17
C PHE A 94 24.28 2.63 6.81
N LEU A 95 25.60 2.50 6.85
CA LEU A 95 26.40 1.90 5.78
C LEU A 95 26.43 0.38 6.02
N PRO A 96 25.78 -0.47 5.22
CA PRO A 96 26.07 -1.90 5.23
C PRO A 96 27.07 -2.19 4.11
N THR A 97 28.36 -2.21 4.44
CA THR A 97 29.32 -3.04 3.72
C THR A 97 29.08 -4.50 4.11
N ALA A 98 27.99 -5.10 3.63
CA ALA A 98 27.82 -6.54 3.65
C ALA A 98 26.70 -6.95 2.68
N VAL A 99 27.03 -7.95 1.87
CA VAL A 99 26.19 -8.67 0.92
C VAL A 99 24.86 -9.06 1.59
N PRO A 100 23.68 -8.86 0.96
CA PRO A 100 22.41 -9.09 1.64
C PRO A 100 22.11 -10.59 1.73
N SER A 101 22.36 -11.18 2.90
CA SER A 101 21.64 -12.36 3.34
C SER A 101 20.34 -11.94 4.03
N ILE A 102 19.28 -12.65 3.66
CA ILE A 102 17.93 -12.52 4.18
C ILE A 102 17.97 -12.85 5.68
N GLN A 103 17.93 -11.86 6.58
CA GLN A 103 17.42 -12.03 7.94
C GLN A 103 17.26 -10.70 8.70
N ASN A 104 16.04 -10.56 9.22
CA ASN A 104 15.51 -9.51 10.10
C ASN A 104 16.51 -8.95 11.13
N THR A 105 16.65 -7.62 11.17
CA THR A 105 17.23 -6.92 12.33
C THR A 105 16.45 -5.64 12.64
N ASN A 106 15.71 -5.68 13.75
CA ASN A 106 15.37 -4.58 14.68
C ASN A 106 15.28 -3.16 14.10
N THR A 107 14.32 -2.91 13.22
CA THR A 107 13.77 -1.56 13.02
C THR A 107 12.76 -1.24 14.12
N PRO A 108 12.76 -0.02 14.70
CA PRO A 108 11.75 0.38 15.69
C PRO A 108 10.36 0.17 15.09
N LEU A 109 9.45 -0.41 15.88
CA LEU A 109 8.06 -0.76 15.55
C LEU A 109 7.51 0.06 14.38
N THR A 110 7.65 -0.50 13.18
CA THR A 110 7.15 0.08 11.96
C THR A 110 5.63 0.08 12.06
N GLU A 111 4.99 1.24 12.20
CA GLU A 111 3.52 1.31 12.18
C GLU A 111 3.03 0.75 10.82
N GLU A 112 2.38 -0.41 10.86
CA GLU A 112 1.75 -1.05 9.71
C GLU A 112 0.27 -0.72 9.73
N HIS A 113 -0.19 0.00 8.71
CA HIS A 113 -1.60 0.26 8.46
C HIS A 113 -2.13 -0.78 7.47
N LEU A 114 -3.25 -1.41 7.80
CA LEU A 114 -3.88 -2.43 6.97
C LEU A 114 -5.20 -1.91 6.40
N ILE A 115 -5.29 -1.90 5.07
CA ILE A 115 -6.53 -1.70 4.34
C ILE A 115 -7.03 -3.07 3.91
N GLN A 116 -8.29 -3.37 4.23
CA GLN A 116 -8.88 -4.68 4.01
C GLN A 116 -10.15 -4.58 3.17
N ALA A 117 -10.26 -5.43 2.17
CA ALA A 117 -11.45 -5.65 1.38
C ALA A 117 -12.48 -6.44 2.21
N ARG A 118 -13.74 -6.02 2.14
CA ARG A 118 -14.89 -6.76 2.66
C ARG A 118 -15.92 -6.97 1.57
N LYS A 119 -16.65 -8.07 1.70
CA LYS A 119 -17.86 -8.28 0.90
C LYS A 119 -18.96 -7.40 1.45
N GLY A 120 -19.33 -6.39 0.66
CA GLY A 120 -20.53 -5.59 0.86
C GLY A 120 -21.76 -6.26 0.24
N PRO A 121 -22.90 -5.56 0.25
CA PRO A 121 -24.13 -6.00 -0.41
C PRO A 121 -23.88 -6.31 -1.90
N PHE A 122 -24.67 -7.23 -2.46
CA PHE A 122 -24.64 -7.55 -3.90
C PHE A 122 -23.27 -7.98 -4.45
N HIS A 123 -22.40 -8.59 -3.63
CA HIS A 123 -21.03 -8.98 -3.99
C HIS A 123 -20.11 -7.80 -4.33
N GLU A 124 -20.45 -6.59 -3.91
CA GLU A 124 -19.56 -5.43 -4.04
C GLU A 124 -18.37 -5.57 -3.08
N ILE A 125 -17.18 -5.19 -3.53
CA ILE A 125 -16.00 -5.13 -2.67
C ILE A 125 -15.91 -3.73 -2.05
N VAL A 126 -16.03 -3.68 -0.73
CA VAL A 126 -15.90 -2.46 0.06
C VAL A 126 -14.55 -2.45 0.76
N TRP A 127 -13.75 -1.42 0.51
CA TRP A 127 -12.46 -1.24 1.18
C TRP A 127 -12.65 -0.60 2.55
N THR A 128 -11.94 -1.11 3.54
CA THR A 128 -12.06 -0.69 4.94
C THR A 128 -10.71 -0.44 5.58
N PHE A 129 -10.68 0.48 6.54
CA PHE A 129 -9.54 0.76 7.42
C PHE A 129 -10.08 0.83 8.85
N GLN A 130 -9.54 0.02 9.76
CA GLN A 130 -10.04 -0.08 11.15
C GLN A 130 -11.56 -0.31 11.22
N GLU A 131 -12.03 -1.30 10.46
CA GLU A 131 -13.45 -1.64 10.33
C GLU A 131 -14.37 -0.61 9.66
N GLN A 132 -13.87 0.57 9.27
CA GLN A 132 -14.67 1.62 8.66
C GLN A 132 -14.48 1.67 7.14
N PRO A 133 -15.55 1.85 6.34
CA PRO A 133 -15.44 1.99 4.88
C PRO A 133 -14.67 3.25 4.51
N ILE A 134 -13.83 3.14 3.48
CA ILE A 134 -12.95 4.23 3.05
C ILE A 134 -13.10 4.54 1.56
N GLN A 135 -12.87 5.80 1.22
CA GLN A 135 -12.69 6.26 -0.15
C GLN A 135 -11.19 6.43 -0.44
N VAL A 136 -10.78 6.18 -1.68
CA VAL A 136 -9.37 6.33 -2.09
C VAL A 136 -8.83 7.71 -1.76
N ALA A 137 -9.60 8.77 -2.06
CA ALA A 137 -9.21 10.14 -1.78
C ALA A 137 -8.88 10.39 -0.29
N SER A 138 -9.61 9.74 0.62
CA SER A 138 -9.35 9.83 2.07
C SER A 138 -8.04 9.12 2.45
N VAL A 139 -7.77 7.96 1.86
CA VAL A 139 -6.51 7.21 2.05
C VAL A 139 -5.32 8.05 1.60
N VAL A 140 -5.41 8.61 0.39
CA VAL A 140 -4.37 9.44 -0.22
C VAL A 140 -4.11 10.67 0.65
N ARG A 141 -5.16 11.40 1.04
CA ARG A 141 -5.04 12.61 1.87
C ARG A 141 -4.37 12.30 3.22
N TYR A 142 -4.90 11.33 3.95
CA TYR A 142 -4.38 10.98 5.27
C TYR A 142 -2.91 10.54 5.21
N HIS A 143 -2.59 9.57 4.36
CA HIS A 143 -1.25 8.99 4.29
C HIS A 143 -0.22 9.96 3.71
N LEU A 144 -0.60 10.80 2.73
CA LEU A 144 0.31 11.81 2.19
C LEU A 144 0.61 12.91 3.22
N THR A 145 -0.40 13.39 3.94
CA THR A 145 -0.19 14.37 5.03
C THR A 145 0.72 13.81 6.10
N LEU A 146 0.45 12.57 6.55
CA LEU A 146 1.30 11.89 7.53
C LEU A 146 2.73 11.73 7.02
N PHE A 147 2.91 11.26 5.78
CA PHE A 147 4.21 11.10 5.16
C PHE A 147 4.99 12.42 5.07
N ILE A 148 4.34 13.52 4.67
CA ILE A 148 4.97 14.84 4.59
C ILE A 148 5.42 15.32 5.96
N LYS A 149 4.58 15.14 6.99
CA LYS A 149 4.88 15.53 8.37
C LYS A 149 6.09 14.75 8.91
N GLU A 150 6.08 13.44 8.79
CA GLU A 150 7.13 12.57 9.33
C GLU A 150 8.44 12.70 8.54
N SER A 151 8.40 12.87 7.21
CA SER A 151 9.61 13.10 6.39
C SER A 151 10.23 14.49 6.50
N SER A 152 9.65 15.38 7.31
CA SER A 152 10.19 16.72 7.58
C SER A 152 10.77 16.87 8.98
N LYS A 153 10.67 15.83 9.82
CA LYS A 153 11.38 15.75 11.10
C LYS A 153 12.85 15.42 10.85
#